data_AF-A0A2E6BYH9-F1
#
_entry.id   AF-A0A2E6BYH9-F1
#
_cell.length_a   1.000
_cell.length_b   1.000
_cell.length_c   1.000
_cell.angle_alpha   90.00
_cell.angle_beta   90.00
_cell.angle_gamma   90.00
#
_symmetry.space_group_name_H-M   'P 1'
#
loop_
_entity.id
_entity.type
_entity.pdbx_description
1 polymer ?
#
loop_
_entity_poly.entity_id
_entity_poly.type
_entity_poly.pdbx_seq_one_letter_code
_entity_poly.pdbx_strand_id
1 'polypeptide(L)'
;MIILIDGELITFGLFSLIAIGGALGCVYAKRVAHSMLSLVFCFFAVAGVFVLAGAELLSAIQILVYLGSVMLVVQFGVMLTRRQIMDGDFE
;
A
#
# COMPACT_ATOMS: atom_id res chain seq x y z
N MET A 1 -9.51 22.23 26.64
CA MET A 1 -10.20 21.54 25.52
C MET A 1 -9.90 22.18 24.15
N ILE A 2 -8.69 22.72 23.92
CA ILE A 2 -8.25 23.30 22.63
C ILE A 2 -6.75 23.02 22.35
N ILE A 3 -6.09 22.22 23.20
CA ILE A 3 -4.65 21.87 23.10
C ILE A 3 -4.47 20.46 22.47
N LEU A 4 -5.56 19.71 22.29
CA LEU A 4 -5.61 18.31 21.80
C LEU A 4 -5.58 18.20 20.26
N ILE A 5 -4.78 19.03 19.58
CA ILE A 5 -4.24 18.58 18.29
C ILE A 5 -2.90 17.95 18.64
N ASP A 6 -2.97 16.80 19.27
CA ASP A 6 -1.82 15.99 19.62
C ASP A 6 -1.11 15.66 18.30
N GLY A 7 0.22 15.87 18.22
CA GLY A 7 0.97 15.62 16.97
C GLY A 7 0.75 14.21 16.41
N GLU A 8 0.36 13.28 17.27
CA GLU A 8 -0.13 11.94 16.96
C GLU A 8 -1.38 11.95 16.05
N LEU A 9 -2.40 12.76 16.35
CA LEU A 9 -3.63 12.85 15.55
C LEU A 9 -3.37 13.40 14.15
N ILE A 10 -2.49 14.39 14.03
CA ILE A 10 -2.06 14.92 12.72
C ILE A 10 -1.35 13.83 11.93
N THR A 11 -0.41 13.12 12.57
CA THR A 11 0.39 12.08 11.93
C THR A 11 -0.49 10.89 11.52
N PHE A 12 -1.43 10.49 12.37
CA PHE A 12 -2.44 9.48 12.06
C PHE A 12 -3.32 9.91 10.88
N GLY A 13 -3.82 11.14 10.90
CA GLY A 13 -4.62 11.69 9.80
C GLY A 13 -3.86 11.67 8.47
N LEU A 14 -2.58 12.03 8.49
CA LEU A 14 -1.71 11.99 7.31
C LEU A 14 -1.54 10.55 6.78
N PHE A 15 -1.17 9.59 7.63
CA PHE A 15 -1.02 8.20 7.20
C PHE A 15 -2.34 7.59 6.73
N SER A 16 -3.45 7.88 7.41
CA SER A 16 -4.77 7.39 7.02
C SER A 16 -5.18 7.91 5.64
N LEU A 17 -4.95 9.20 5.36
CA LEU A 17 -5.18 9.79 4.04
C LEU A 17 -4.29 9.16 2.95
N ILE A 18 -3.01 8.90 3.24
CA ILE A 18 -2.11 8.22 2.30
C ILE A 18 -2.57 6.77 2.06
N ALA A 19 -3.02 6.06 3.09
CA ALA A 19 -3.53 4.70 2.95
C ALA A 19 -4.78 4.66 2.06
N ILE A 20 -5.75 5.55 2.31
CA ILE A 20 -6.97 5.65 1.51
C ILE A 20 -6.64 6.09 0.07
N GLY A 21 -5.79 7.12 -0.10
CA GLY A 21 -5.35 7.58 -1.40
C GLY A 21 -4.60 6.51 -2.19
N GLY A 22 -3.75 5.72 -1.52
CA GLY A 22 -3.05 4.58 -2.08
C GLY A 22 -3.98 3.45 -2.51
N ALA A 23 -5.02 3.16 -1.72
CA ALA A 23 -6.04 2.18 -2.05
C ALA A 23 -6.89 2.61 -3.26
N LEU A 24 -7.35 3.87 -3.28
CA LEU A 24 -8.09 4.43 -4.41
C LEU A 24 -7.22 4.46 -5.68
N GLY A 25 -5.97 4.90 -5.56
CA GLY A 25 -5.01 4.91 -6.66
C GLY A 25 -4.72 3.50 -7.20
N CYS A 26 -4.70 2.48 -6.34
CA CYS A 26 -4.55 1.09 -6.76
C CYS A 26 -5.73 0.65 -7.66
N VAL A 27 -6.96 1.01 -7.32
CA VAL A 27 -8.18 0.62 -8.07
C VAL A 27 -8.36 1.43 -9.35
N TYR A 28 -8.13 2.75 -9.30
CA TYR A 28 -8.38 3.64 -10.43
C TYR A 28 -7.21 3.75 -11.43
N ALA A 29 -6.04 3.18 -11.11
CA ALA A 29 -4.88 3.23 -11.99
C ALA A 29 -5.10 2.46 -13.30
N LYS A 30 -5.02 3.17 -14.43
CA LYS A 30 -5.10 2.58 -15.79
C LYS A 30 -3.90 1.72 -16.15
N ARG A 31 -2.73 2.01 -15.57
CA ARG A 31 -1.49 1.27 -15.80
C ARG A 31 -1.20 0.42 -14.57
N VAL A 32 -0.95 -0.87 -14.81
CA VAL A 32 -0.61 -1.82 -13.76
C VAL A 32 0.55 -1.29 -12.92
N ALA A 33 1.66 -0.85 -13.52
CA ALA A 33 2.80 -0.28 -12.80
C ALA A 33 2.43 0.83 -11.79
N HIS A 34 1.47 1.70 -12.13
CA HIS A 34 1.02 2.77 -11.24
C HIS A 34 0.13 2.22 -10.11
N SER A 35 -0.72 1.23 -10.41
CA SER A 35 -1.50 0.50 -9.41
C SER A 35 -0.58 -0.15 -8.36
N MET A 36 0.51 -0.77 -8.83
CA MET A 36 1.53 -1.43 -7.98
C MET A 36 2.18 -0.44 -7.02
N LEU A 37 2.65 0.70 -7.55
CA LEU A 37 3.29 1.74 -6.76
C LEU A 37 2.32 2.33 -5.72
N SER A 38 1.06 2.53 -6.10
CA SER A 38 0.01 3.02 -5.20
C SER A 38 -0.27 2.06 -4.05
N LEU A 39 -0.23 0.75 -4.31
CA LEU A 39 -0.39 -0.29 -3.28
C LEU A 39 0.80 -0.31 -2.29
N VAL A 40 2.02 -0.10 -2.78
CA VAL A 40 3.22 0.04 -1.91
C VAL A 40 3.04 1.18 -0.91
N PHE A 41 2.61 2.35 -1.38
CA PHE A 41 2.33 3.50 -0.51
C PHE A 41 1.23 3.21 0.51
N CYS A 42 0.19 2.46 0.10
CA CYS A 42 -0.87 2.04 1.01
C CYS A 42 -0.34 1.17 2.15
N PHE A 43 0.41 0.10 1.85
CA PHE A 43 0.97 -0.78 2.89
C PHE A 43 2.03 -0.09 3.75
N PHE A 44 2.81 0.83 3.19
CA PHE A 44 3.74 1.63 3.96
C PHE A 44 3.02 2.54 4.96
N ALA A 45 1.92 3.16 4.54
CA ALA A 45 1.10 3.98 5.43
C ALA A 45 0.46 3.15 6.55
N VAL A 46 -0.02 1.94 6.25
CA VAL A 46 -0.53 1.00 7.27
C VAL A 46 0.56 0.62 8.27
N ALA A 47 1.80 0.39 7.83
CA ALA A 47 2.93 0.14 8.73
C ALA A 47 3.17 1.33 9.66
N GLY A 48 3.08 2.57 9.15
CA GLY A 48 3.13 3.80 9.94
C GLY A 48 2.02 3.90 10.99
N VAL A 49 0.79 3.52 10.64
CA VAL A 49 -0.33 3.45 11.59
C VAL A 49 -0.07 2.43 12.70
N PHE A 50 0.55 1.28 12.40
CA PHE A 50 0.93 0.32 13.44
C PHE A 50 2.02 0.83 14.38
N VAL A 51 2.95 1.66 13.90
CA VAL A 51 3.91 2.35 14.80
C VAL A 51 3.17 3.30 15.74
N LEU A 52 2.25 4.12 15.22
CA LEU A 52 1.45 5.04 16.03
C LEU A 52 0.59 4.31 17.08
N ALA A 53 0.07 3.13 16.72
CA ALA A 53 -0.70 2.29 17.64
C ALA A 53 0.16 1.57 18.72
N GLY A 54 1.47 1.82 18.77
CA GLY A 54 2.40 1.15 19.69
C GLY A 54 2.66 -0.32 19.35
N ALA A 55 2.29 -0.77 18.15
CA ALA A 55 2.40 -2.15 17.70
C ALA A 55 3.67 -2.35 16.84
N GLU A 56 4.85 -2.17 17.45
CA GLU A 56 6.15 -2.18 16.76
C GLU A 56 6.43 -3.51 16.03
N LEU A 57 6.17 -4.65 16.70
CA LEU A 57 6.34 -5.98 16.10
C LEU A 57 5.43 -6.16 14.88
N LEU A 58 4.19 -5.69 14.96
CA LEU A 58 3.23 -5.82 13.87
C LEU A 58 3.60 -4.91 12.70
N SER A 59 4.10 -3.70 12.98
CA SER A 59 4.64 -2.80 11.96
C SER A 59 5.84 -3.42 11.23
N ALA A 60 6.77 -4.02 11.97
CA ALA A 60 7.90 -4.73 11.39
C ALA A 60 7.44 -5.89 10.49
N ILE A 61 6.48 -6.70 10.94
CA ILE A 61 5.89 -7.78 10.13
C ILE A 61 5.20 -7.22 8.88
N GLN A 62 4.50 -6.08 8.98
CA GLN A 62 3.86 -5.42 7.84
C GLN A 62 4.87 -5.08 6.76
N ILE A 63 6.04 -4.54 7.13
CA ILE A 63 7.07 -4.20 6.16
C ILE A 63 7.76 -5.46 5.62
N LEU A 64 8.17 -6.39 6.49
CA LEU A 64 8.95 -7.56 6.10
C LEU A 64 8.13 -8.58 5.29
N VAL A 65 6.90 -8.88 5.73
CA VAL A 65 6.06 -9.93 5.16
C VAL A 65 5.14 -9.39 4.09
N TYR A 66 4.34 -8.36 4.39
CA TYR A 66 3.37 -7.85 3.44
C TYR A 66 4.03 -7.03 2.33
N LEU A 67 4.82 -6.01 2.68
CA LEU A 67 5.46 -5.15 1.69
C LEU A 67 6.66 -5.83 1.00
N GLY A 68 7.43 -6.64 1.72
CA GLY A 68 8.56 -7.39 1.17
C GLY A 68 8.14 -8.62 0.35
N SER A 69 7.56 -9.63 1.00
CA SER A 69 7.35 -10.95 0.39
C SER A 69 6.03 -11.02 -0.40
N VAL A 70 4.89 -10.87 0.27
CA VAL A 70 3.57 -11.14 -0.31
C VAL A 70 3.25 -10.18 -1.44
N MET A 71 3.46 -8.88 -1.22
CA MET A 71 3.14 -7.85 -2.23
C MET A 71 3.97 -8.05 -3.49
N LEU A 72 5.30 -8.23 -3.39
CA LEU A 72 6.15 -8.42 -4.58
C LEU A 72 5.73 -9.66 -5.38
N VAL A 73 5.40 -10.77 -4.71
CA VAL A 73 4.89 -11.99 -5.38
C VAL A 73 3.59 -11.71 -6.14
N VAL A 74 2.62 -11.05 -5.49
CA VAL A 74 1.37 -10.64 -6.15
C VAL A 74 1.65 -9.68 -7.30
N GLN A 75 2.60 -8.76 -7.12
CA GLN A 75 2.99 -7.78 -8.11
C GLN A 75 3.52 -8.46 -9.37
N PHE A 76 4.50 -9.37 -9.21
CA PHE A 76 5.03 -10.15 -10.32
C PHE A 76 3.94 -11.01 -10.98
N GLY A 77 3.07 -11.65 -10.19
CA GLY A 77 1.94 -12.42 -10.71
C GLY A 77 1.02 -11.60 -11.62
N VAL A 78 0.57 -10.42 -11.17
CA VAL A 78 -0.29 -9.54 -11.96
C VAL A 78 0.41 -9.04 -13.23
N MET A 79 1.70 -8.71 -13.17
CA MET A 79 2.45 -8.28 -14.36
C MET A 79 2.54 -9.39 -15.41
N LEU A 80 2.78 -10.63 -14.98
CA LEU A 80 2.90 -11.78 -15.88
C LEU A 80 1.55 -12.13 -16.51
N THR A 81 0.47 -12.23 -15.72
CA THR A 81 -0.86 -12.55 -16.26
C THR A 81 -1.34 -11.50 -17.26
N ARG A 82 -1.08 -10.21 -17.02
CA ARG A 82 -1.48 -9.16 -17.97
C ARG A 82 -0.72 -9.25 -19.30
N ARG A 83 0.56 -9.63 -19.29
CA ARG A 83 1.31 -9.83 -20.54
C ARG A 83 0.73 -11.00 -21.34
N GLN A 84 0.45 -12.12 -20.70
CA GLN A 84 -0.11 -13.29 -21.38
C GLN A 84 -1.47 -13.04 -22.07
N ILE A 85 -2.35 -12.25 -21.44
CA ILE A 85 -3.65 -11.89 -22.07
C ILE A 85 -3.44 -10.97 -23.28
N MET A 86 -2.43 -10.09 -23.25
CA MET A 86 -2.18 -9.13 -24.32
C MET A 86 -1.46 -9.75 -25.52
N ASP A 87 -0.68 -10.81 -25.30
CA ASP A 87 0.09 -11.53 -26.34
C ASP A 87 -0.71 -12.70 -26.95
N GLY A 88 -1.96 -12.93 -26.52
CA GLY A 88 -2.76 -14.13 -26.81
C GLY A 88 -3.66 -14.12 -28.05
N ASP A 89 -3.67 -13.06 -28.87
CA ASP A 89 -4.58 -12.92 -30.03
C ASP A 89 -3.84 -12.55 -31.34
N PHE A 90 -2.82 -13.33 -31.75
CA PHE A 90 -2.28 -13.28 -33.12
C PHE A 90 -1.94 -14.67 -33.68
N GLU A 91 -2.85 -15.64 -33.51
CA GLU A 91 -3.02 -16.78 -34.44
C GLU A 91 -4.47 -16.86 -34.92
#